data_AF-A0A0C9WR86-F1
#
_entry.id   AF-A0A0C9WR86-F1
#
_cell.length_a   1.000
_cell.length_b   1.000
_cell.length_c   1.000
_cell.angle_alpha   90.00
_cell.angle_beta   90.00
_cell.angle_gamma   90.00
#
_symmetry.space_group_name_H-M   'P 1'
#
loop_
_entity.id
_entity.type
_entity.pdbx_description
1 polymer ?
#
loop_
_entity_poly.entity_id
_entity_poly.type
_entity_poly.pdbx_seq_one_letter_code
_entity_poly.pdbx_strand_id
1 'polypeptide(L)'
;MATNITFHPGSVTNLERTQLLGQKGVTVWLTGLSASGKSTIACALEQHLLNLHKFTYCLDGDNVRFGLNKDLGFDEKSRNENIRRIGEVSKLFADAGCVSITAFISPYLADRATARELHQKASLPFVEVYVDAPLQVVEERDPKGLYKKARAGEI
;
A
#
# COMPACT_ATOMS: atom_id res chain seq x y z
N MET A 1 10.13 20.05 7.87
CA MET A 1 8.70 20.38 7.66
C MET A 1 8.64 21.46 6.60
N ALA A 2 7.71 21.37 5.65
CA ALA A 2 7.53 22.44 4.69
C ALA A 2 6.88 23.64 5.40
N THR A 3 7.52 24.80 5.30
CA THR A 3 6.99 26.08 5.77
C THR A 3 6.32 26.81 4.61
N ASN A 4 5.33 27.66 4.88
CA ASN A 4 4.60 28.47 3.88
C ASN A 4 3.74 27.69 2.88
N ILE A 5 3.07 26.62 3.32
CA ILE A 5 2.04 25.94 2.52
C ILE A 5 0.66 26.28 3.08
N THR A 6 -0.20 26.85 2.24
CA THR A 6 -1.63 27.02 2.53
C THR A 6 -2.42 25.89 1.86
N PHE A 7 -3.28 25.23 2.63
CA PHE A 7 -4.20 24.24 2.06
C PHE A 7 -5.30 24.97 1.29
N HIS A 8 -5.44 24.67 0.00
CA HIS A 8 -6.55 25.16 -0.81
C HIS A 8 -7.67 24.11 -0.79
N PRO A 9 -8.85 24.42 -0.22
CA PRO A 9 -9.98 23.51 -0.32
C PRO A 9 -10.36 23.33 -1.80
N GLY A 10 -10.43 22.06 -2.23
CA GLY A 10 -10.95 21.74 -3.56
C GLY A 10 -12.42 22.14 -3.67
N SER A 11 -12.87 22.45 -4.89
CA SER A 11 -14.27 22.81 -5.14
C SER A 11 -15.24 21.63 -4.97
N VAL A 12 -14.74 20.39 -5.08
CA VAL A 12 -15.53 19.16 -5.04
C VAL A 12 -15.40 18.48 -3.68
N THR A 13 -16.52 18.20 -3.04
CA THR A 13 -16.52 17.47 -1.76
C THR A 13 -16.33 15.96 -1.96
N ASN A 14 -15.89 15.24 -0.92
CA ASN A 14 -15.78 13.77 -0.99
C ASN A 14 -17.14 13.09 -1.25
N LEU A 15 -18.22 13.64 -0.71
CA LEU A 15 -19.59 13.16 -0.95
C LEU A 15 -20.00 13.34 -2.41
N GLU A 16 -19.79 14.53 -2.96
CA GLU A 16 -20.07 14.84 -4.36
C GLU A 16 -19.27 13.95 -5.31
N ARG A 17 -17.96 13.78 -5.04
CA ARG A 17 -17.11 12.85 -5.80
C ARG A 17 -17.65 11.42 -5.76
N THR A 18 -18.01 10.93 -4.56
CA THR A 18 -18.56 9.58 -4.36
C THR A 18 -19.86 9.39 -5.15
N GLN A 19 -20.75 10.39 -5.14
CA GLN A 19 -22.03 10.33 -5.85
C GLN A 19 -21.83 10.33 -7.36
N LEU A 20 -20.97 11.23 -7.89
CA LEU A 20 -20.70 11.33 -9.32
C LEU A 20 -19.98 10.09 -9.88
N LEU A 21 -19.07 9.48 -9.10
CA LEU A 21 -18.36 8.26 -9.50
C LEU A 21 -19.16 6.97 -9.22
N GLY A 22 -20.22 7.03 -8.40
CA GLY A 22 -20.94 5.84 -7.95
C GLY A 22 -20.09 4.88 -7.10
N GLN A 23 -19.00 5.38 -6.50
CA GLN A 23 -18.02 4.59 -5.77
C GLN A 23 -17.38 5.39 -4.64
N LYS A 24 -17.19 4.74 -3.49
CA LYS A 24 -16.36 5.22 -2.38
C LYS A 24 -14.95 4.68 -2.52
N GLY A 25 -13.95 5.53 -2.29
CA GLY A 25 -12.58 5.06 -2.20
C GLY A 25 -12.27 4.44 -0.83
N VAL A 26 -11.28 3.55 -0.81
CA VAL A 26 -10.82 2.81 0.37
C VAL A 26 -9.41 2.33 0.12
N THR A 27 -8.60 2.27 1.18
CA THR A 27 -7.30 1.59 1.13
C THR A 27 -7.41 0.19 1.71
N VAL A 28 -7.06 -0.82 0.92
CA VAL A 28 -6.85 -2.21 1.33
C VAL A 28 -5.34 -2.42 1.50
N TRP A 29 -4.90 -2.47 2.75
CA TRP A 29 -3.50 -2.55 3.11
C TRP A 29 -3.09 -3.98 3.42
N LEU A 30 -2.45 -4.65 2.46
CA LEU A 30 -1.92 -6.00 2.66
C LEU A 30 -0.56 -5.91 3.38
N THR A 31 -0.43 -6.66 4.48
CA THR A 31 0.82 -6.81 5.23
C THR A 31 1.15 -8.28 5.45
N GLY A 32 2.43 -8.63 5.60
CA GLY A 32 2.88 -10.01 5.81
C GLY A 32 4.25 -10.30 5.21
N LEU A 33 4.78 -11.49 5.49
CA LEU A 33 6.13 -11.91 5.08
C LEU A 33 6.34 -11.90 3.55
N SER A 34 7.60 -11.81 3.11
CA SER A 34 7.93 -12.08 1.70
C SER A 34 7.38 -13.44 1.29
N ALA A 35 6.93 -13.61 0.04
CA ALA A 35 6.29 -14.84 -0.45
C ALA A 35 5.01 -15.32 0.30
N SER A 36 4.43 -14.52 1.20
CA SER A 36 3.17 -14.89 1.87
C SER A 36 1.95 -14.93 0.93
N GLY A 37 2.01 -14.22 -0.20
CA GLY A 37 0.95 -14.18 -1.22
C GLY A 37 0.37 -12.80 -1.50
N LYS A 38 0.89 -11.73 -0.87
CA LYS A 38 0.38 -10.35 -1.03
C LYS A 38 0.17 -9.92 -2.48
N SER A 39 1.21 -9.99 -3.33
CA SER A 39 1.10 -9.58 -4.73
C SER A 39 0.10 -10.45 -5.51
N THR A 40 0.09 -11.76 -5.27
CA THR A 40 -0.87 -12.68 -5.90
C THR A 40 -2.31 -12.31 -5.56
N ILE A 41 -2.60 -12.05 -4.27
CA ILE A 41 -3.92 -11.62 -3.81
C ILE A 41 -4.26 -10.25 -4.38
N ALA A 42 -3.31 -9.30 -4.38
CA ALA A 42 -3.53 -7.95 -4.89
C ALA A 42 -3.90 -7.94 -6.37
N CYS A 43 -3.17 -8.67 -7.21
CA CYS A 43 -3.48 -8.78 -8.64
C CYS A 43 -4.85 -9.42 -8.89
N ALA A 44 -5.16 -10.52 -8.18
CA ALA A 44 -6.46 -11.19 -8.32
C ALA A 44 -7.63 -10.30 -7.86
N LEU A 45 -7.44 -9.57 -6.76
CA LEU A 45 -8.42 -8.64 -6.22
C LEU A 45 -8.64 -7.44 -7.16
N GLU A 46 -7.55 -6.86 -7.69
CA GLU A 46 -7.62 -5.77 -8.66
C GLU A 46 -8.40 -6.20 -9.92
N GLN A 47 -8.05 -7.35 -10.49
CA GLN A 47 -8.77 -7.89 -11.65
C GLN A 47 -10.25 -8.14 -11.35
N HIS A 48 -10.57 -8.72 -10.19
CA HIS A 48 -11.94 -8.97 -9.77
C HIS A 48 -12.75 -7.66 -9.66
N LEU A 49 -12.19 -6.64 -9.02
CA LEU A 49 -12.86 -5.36 -8.83
C LEU A 49 -13.03 -4.59 -10.15
N LEU A 50 -12.04 -4.64 -11.04
CA LEU A 50 -12.15 -4.06 -12.38
C LEU A 50 -13.26 -4.74 -13.21
N ASN A 51 -13.42 -6.06 -13.10
CA ASN A 51 -14.53 -6.80 -13.71
C ASN A 51 -15.91 -6.41 -13.15
N LEU A 52 -15.96 -5.87 -11.92
CA LEU A 52 -17.15 -5.28 -11.31
C LEU A 52 -17.29 -3.77 -11.59
N HIS A 53 -16.52 -3.26 -12.56
CA HIS A 53 -16.44 -1.85 -12.94
C HIS A 53 -16.09 -0.92 -11.76
N LYS A 54 -15.26 -1.40 -10.84
CA LYS A 54 -14.77 -0.60 -9.71
C LYS A 54 -13.41 0.00 -10.02
N PHE A 55 -13.28 1.32 -9.87
CA PHE A 55 -12.00 2.01 -10.04
C PHE A 55 -11.02 1.56 -8.96
N THR A 56 -10.00 0.82 -9.37
CA THR A 56 -9.10 0.08 -8.47
C THR A 56 -7.68 0.24 -8.98
N TYR A 57 -6.71 0.32 -8.06
CA TYR A 57 -5.30 0.40 -8.44
C TYR A 57 -4.40 -0.24 -7.37
N CYS A 58 -3.51 -1.13 -7.80
CA CYS A 58 -2.50 -1.76 -6.96
C CYS A 58 -1.21 -0.93 -6.87
N LEU A 59 -0.77 -0.65 -5.65
CA LEU A 59 0.53 -0.06 -5.32
C LEU A 59 1.43 -1.16 -4.76
N ASP A 60 2.53 -1.46 -5.45
CA ASP A 60 3.44 -2.52 -5.06
C ASP A 60 4.92 -2.16 -5.30
N GLY A 61 5.80 -3.14 -5.11
CA GLY A 61 7.23 -2.95 -5.33
C GLY A 61 7.58 -2.60 -6.78
N ASP A 62 6.81 -3.06 -7.76
CA ASP A 62 7.21 -2.93 -9.16
C ASP A 62 6.92 -1.53 -9.69
N ASN A 63 5.76 -0.95 -9.35
CA ASN A 63 5.40 0.40 -9.79
C ASN A 63 5.89 1.53 -8.86
N VAL A 64 6.12 1.26 -7.57
CA VAL A 64 6.59 2.28 -6.62
C VAL A 64 8.12 2.30 -6.50
N ARG A 65 8.79 1.14 -6.40
CA ARG A 65 10.22 1.07 -6.03
C ARG A 65 11.14 1.63 -7.11
N PHE A 66 10.78 1.48 -8.39
CA PHE A 66 11.58 1.98 -9.50
C PHE A 66 11.16 3.38 -9.98
N GLY A 67 10.04 3.91 -9.46
CA GLY A 67 9.52 5.24 -9.76
C GLY A 67 9.65 6.19 -8.58
N LEU A 68 8.56 6.33 -7.82
CA LEU A 68 8.43 7.26 -6.70
C LEU A 68 9.51 7.07 -5.62
N ASN A 69 9.90 5.82 -5.36
CA ASN A 69 10.80 5.45 -4.26
C ASN A 69 12.16 4.96 -4.75
N LYS A 70 12.58 5.32 -5.97
CA LYS A 70 13.86 4.89 -6.57
C LYS A 70 15.10 5.40 -5.84
N ASP A 71 14.95 6.47 -5.07
CA ASP A 71 16.00 7.08 -4.24
C ASP A 71 16.22 6.36 -2.91
N LEU A 72 15.33 5.43 -2.51
CA LEU A 72 15.36 4.80 -1.20
C LEU A 72 16.14 3.48 -1.21
N GLY A 73 17.08 3.34 -0.27
CA GLY A 73 17.83 2.12 -0.01
C GLY A 73 17.02 1.06 0.76
N PHE A 74 17.72 0.08 1.33
CA PHE A 74 17.12 -1.02 2.11
C PHE A 74 17.40 -0.95 3.61
N ASP A 75 18.07 0.10 4.09
CA ASP A 75 18.22 0.39 5.51
C ASP A 75 16.87 0.70 6.16
N GLU A 76 16.82 0.65 7.49
CA GLU A 76 15.59 0.87 8.27
C GLU A 76 14.93 2.21 7.91
N LYS A 77 15.68 3.32 7.94
CA LYS A 77 15.15 4.65 7.64
C LYS A 77 14.54 4.72 6.23
N SER A 78 15.20 4.13 5.23
CA SER A 78 14.65 4.01 3.87
C SER A 78 13.37 3.16 3.81
N ARG A 79 13.25 2.11 4.63
CA ARG A 79 12.03 1.29 4.72
C ARG A 79 10.87 2.06 5.36
N ASN A 80 11.12 2.78 6.46
CA ASN A 80 10.10 3.63 7.09
C ASN A 80 9.62 4.72 6.11
N GLU A 81 10.55 5.42 5.44
CA GLU A 81 10.20 6.45 4.46
C GLU A 81 9.44 5.87 3.26
N ASN A 82 9.81 4.68 2.81
CA ASN A 82 9.09 3.97 1.74
C ASN A 82 7.62 3.77 2.14
N ILE A 83 7.36 3.23 3.34
CA ILE A 83 5.99 3.02 3.83
C ILE A 83 5.26 4.35 4.06
N ARG A 84 5.93 5.39 4.57
CA ARG A 84 5.35 6.72 4.74
C ARG A 84 4.85 7.30 3.41
N ARG A 85 5.68 7.24 2.35
CA ARG A 85 5.29 7.71 1.00
C ARG A 85 4.11 6.92 0.45
N ILE A 86 4.12 5.60 0.60
CA ILE A 86 3.01 4.74 0.16
C ILE A 86 1.72 5.06 0.93
N GLY A 87 1.81 5.34 2.23
CA GLY A 87 0.67 5.76 3.06
C GLY A 87 0.01 7.04 2.52
N GLU A 88 0.80 8.04 2.13
CA GLU A 88 0.27 9.27 1.52
C GLU A 88 -0.33 9.03 0.14
N VAL A 89 0.33 8.24 -0.72
CA VAL A 89 -0.17 7.95 -2.07
C VAL A 89 -1.46 7.14 -2.03
N SER A 90 -1.52 6.09 -1.21
CA SER A 90 -2.76 5.29 -1.04
C SER A 90 -3.92 6.16 -0.54
N LYS A 91 -3.67 7.09 0.38
CA LYS A 91 -4.66 8.09 0.82
C LYS A 91 -5.15 8.96 -0.34
N LEU A 92 -4.27 9.43 -1.22
CA LEU A 92 -4.66 10.22 -2.40
C LEU A 92 -5.53 9.41 -3.37
N PHE A 93 -5.21 8.12 -3.60
CA PHE A 93 -6.04 7.25 -4.41
C PHE A 93 -7.42 7.02 -3.77
N ALA A 94 -7.47 6.74 -2.47
CA ALA A 94 -8.74 6.59 -1.75
C ALA A 94 -9.57 7.88 -1.77
N ASP A 95 -8.95 9.05 -1.60
CA ASP A 95 -9.65 10.34 -1.71
C ASP A 95 -10.19 10.60 -3.13
N ALA A 96 -9.49 10.12 -4.16
CA ALA A 96 -9.95 10.16 -5.56
C ALA A 96 -11.10 9.18 -5.87
N GLY A 97 -11.58 8.41 -4.88
CA GLY A 97 -12.64 7.43 -5.06
C GLY A 97 -12.15 6.04 -5.47
N CYS A 98 -10.83 5.81 -5.53
CA CYS A 98 -10.24 4.51 -5.91
C CYS A 98 -10.25 3.51 -4.75
N VAL A 99 -10.41 2.22 -5.07
CA VAL A 99 -9.99 1.13 -4.19
C VAL A 99 -8.47 0.98 -4.34
N SER A 100 -7.71 1.60 -3.44
CA SER A 100 -6.25 1.49 -3.43
C SER A 100 -5.83 0.21 -2.73
N ILE A 101 -5.13 -0.68 -3.43
CA ILE A 101 -4.61 -1.92 -2.84
C ILE A 101 -3.11 -1.73 -2.63
N THR A 102 -2.59 -1.93 -1.43
CA THR A 102 -1.14 -1.86 -1.18
C THR A 102 -0.59 -3.25 -0.86
N ALA A 103 0.53 -3.63 -1.48
CA ALA A 103 1.09 -4.99 -1.39
C ALA A 103 2.55 -5.01 -0.86
N PHE A 104 2.80 -4.33 0.26
CA PHE A 104 4.14 -4.20 0.86
C PHE A 104 4.31 -5.06 2.11
N ILE A 105 5.55 -5.45 2.44
CA ILE A 105 5.80 -6.23 3.67
C ILE A 105 5.32 -5.44 4.90
N SER A 106 5.61 -4.13 4.96
CA SER A 106 5.20 -3.21 6.03
C SER A 106 5.34 -3.81 7.44
N PRO A 107 6.55 -4.28 7.84
CA PRO A 107 6.72 -5.16 8.98
C PRO A 107 6.46 -4.47 10.33
N TYR A 108 6.71 -3.18 10.43
CA TYR A 108 6.60 -2.42 11.67
C TYR A 108 5.17 -1.94 11.93
N LEU A 109 4.66 -2.24 13.12
CA LEU A 109 3.31 -1.81 13.55
C LEU A 109 3.17 -0.28 13.52
N ALA A 110 4.21 0.45 13.93
CA ALA A 110 4.20 1.91 13.98
C ALA A 110 3.98 2.54 12.59
N ASP A 111 4.60 1.98 11.54
CA ASP A 111 4.44 2.49 10.18
C ASP A 111 3.01 2.22 9.66
N ARG A 112 2.46 1.03 9.94
CA ARG A 112 1.07 0.68 9.57
C ARG A 112 0.05 1.54 10.33
N ALA A 113 0.29 1.78 11.62
CA ALA A 113 -0.52 2.65 12.44
C ALA A 113 -0.51 4.10 11.92
N THR A 114 0.65 4.60 11.51
CA THR A 114 0.79 5.94 10.89
C THR A 114 -0.01 6.01 9.59
N ALA A 115 0.11 5.01 8.71
CA ALA A 115 -0.68 4.95 7.48
C ALA A 115 -2.19 4.93 7.75
N ARG A 116 -2.64 4.16 8.75
CA ARG A 116 -4.04 4.13 9.19
C ARG A 116 -4.52 5.49 9.71
N GLU A 117 -3.72 6.15 10.54
CA GLU A 117 -4.05 7.45 11.13
C GLU A 117 -4.20 8.53 10.04
N LEU A 118 -3.36 8.51 8.99
CA LEU A 118 -3.49 9.41 7.84
C LEU A 118 -4.86 9.29 7.16
N HIS A 119 -5.37 8.06 7.00
CA HIS A 119 -6.67 7.81 6.39
C HIS A 119 -7.81 8.22 7.33
N GLN A 120 -7.70 7.89 8.62
CA GLN A 120 -8.71 8.27 9.63
C GLN A 120 -8.87 9.79 9.72
N LYS A 121 -7.77 10.55 9.75
CA LYS A 121 -7.80 12.02 9.74
C LYS A 121 -8.46 12.60 8.49
N ALA A 122 -8.34 11.90 7.36
CA ALA A 122 -8.99 12.25 6.10
C ALA A 122 -10.43 11.71 5.98
N SER A 123 -10.96 11.04 7.01
CA SER A 123 -12.26 10.34 6.98
C SER A 123 -12.38 9.29 5.86
N LEU A 124 -11.26 8.64 5.52
CA LEU A 124 -11.18 7.58 4.50
C LEU A 124 -11.11 6.19 5.16
N PRO A 125 -11.83 5.18 4.64
CA PRO A 125 -11.73 3.81 5.14
C PRO A 125 -10.33 3.21 4.91
N PHE A 126 -9.83 2.50 5.92
CA PHE A 126 -8.56 1.79 5.88
C PHE A 126 -8.73 0.36 6.41
N VAL A 127 -8.57 -0.61 5.52
CA VAL A 127 -8.74 -2.04 5.78
C VAL A 127 -7.37 -2.71 5.78
N GLU A 128 -6.85 -3.04 6.96
CA GLU A 128 -5.60 -3.80 7.07
C GLU A 128 -5.90 -5.30 6.99
N VAL A 129 -5.18 -5.98 6.11
CA VAL A 129 -5.34 -7.41 5.84
C VAL A 129 -4.00 -8.10 6.08
N TYR A 130 -3.96 -8.96 7.09
CA TYR A 130 -2.77 -9.75 7.37
C TYR A 130 -2.76 -10.99 6.47
N VAL A 131 -1.85 -11.01 5.49
CA VAL A 131 -1.58 -12.16 4.63
C VAL A 131 -0.60 -13.07 5.37
N ASP A 132 -1.17 -13.87 6.27
CA ASP A 132 -0.44 -14.71 7.22
C ASP A 132 -0.07 -16.06 6.60
N ALA A 133 1.22 -16.33 6.54
CA ALA A 133 1.76 -17.61 6.14
C ALA A 133 2.99 -17.90 7.03
N PRO A 134 3.11 -19.12 7.60
CA PRO A 134 4.25 -19.46 8.45
C PRO A 134 5.60 -19.28 7.76
N LEU A 135 6.64 -18.95 8.54
CA LEU A 135 7.99 -18.74 8.01
C LEU A 135 8.49 -19.93 7.17
N GLN A 136 8.28 -21.15 7.65
CA GLN A 136 8.67 -22.38 6.95
C GLN A 136 8.03 -22.45 5.56
N VAL A 137 6.73 -22.15 5.44
CA VAL A 137 6.00 -22.19 4.18
C VAL A 137 6.50 -21.14 3.20
N VAL A 138 6.83 -19.92 3.66
CA VAL A 138 7.32 -18.87 2.76
C VAL A 138 8.78 -19.07 2.35
N GLU A 139 9.59 -19.69 3.21
CA GLU A 139 10.95 -20.14 2.87
C GLU A 139 10.93 -21.30 1.86
N GLU A 140 9.97 -22.22 1.95
CA GLU A 140 9.80 -23.29 0.96
C GLU A 140 9.39 -22.74 -0.42
N ARG A 141 8.53 -21.71 -0.46
CA ARG A 141 8.08 -21.09 -1.71
C ARG A 141 9.20 -20.36 -2.45
N ASP A 142 9.96 -19.54 -1.72
CA ASP A 142 11.06 -18.66 -2.17
C ASP A 142 11.13 -18.32 -3.69
N PRO A 143 10.09 -17.72 -4.29
CA PRO A 143 9.98 -17.56 -5.74
C PRO A 143 11.02 -16.60 -6.34
N LYS A 144 11.65 -15.77 -5.48
CA LYS A 144 12.67 -14.79 -5.87
C LYS A 144 14.07 -15.16 -5.34
N GLY A 145 14.23 -16.31 -4.67
CA GLY A 145 15.50 -16.73 -4.06
C GLY A 145 15.97 -15.83 -2.90
N LEU A 146 15.09 -15.01 -2.34
CA LEU A 146 15.45 -14.01 -1.33
C LEU A 146 15.74 -14.67 0.03
N TYR A 147 15.00 -15.71 0.39
CA TYR A 147 15.25 -16.43 1.63
C TYR A 147 16.57 -17.17 1.59
N LYS A 148 16.89 -17.84 0.47
CA LYS A 148 18.20 -18.47 0.26
C LYS A 148 19.36 -17.48 0.38
N LYS A 149 19.26 -16.31 -0.26
CA LYS A 149 20.28 -15.25 -0.20
C LYS A 149 20.47 -14.70 1.21
N ALA A 150 19.38 -14.45 1.94
CA ALA A 150 19.44 -13.99 3.33
C ALA A 150 20.09 -15.03 4.25
N ARG A 151 19.79 -16.33 4.07
CA ARG A 151 20.42 -17.43 4.82
C ARG A 151 21.92 -17.56 4.51
N ALA A 152 22.34 -17.21 3.29
CA ALA A 152 23.73 -17.16 2.88
C ALA A 152 24.48 -15.88 3.31
N GLY A 153 23.79 -14.88 3.89
CA GLY A 153 24.38 -13.60 4.30
C GLY A 153 24.69 -12.66 3.14
N GLU A 154 24.08 -12.87 1.97
CA GLU A 154 24.30 -12.05 0.76
C GLU A 154 23.48 -10.75 0.75
N ILE A 155 22.44 -10.65 1.59
CA ILE A 155 21.52 -9.51 1.74
C ILE A 155 21.04 -9.34 3.18
#